data_AF-A0A850CF64-F1
#
_entry.id   AF-A0A850CF64-F1
#
_cell.length_a   1.000
_cell.length_b   1.000
_cell.length_c   1.000
_cell.angle_alpha   90.00
_cell.angle_beta   90.00
_cell.angle_gamma   90.00
#
_symmetry.space_group_name_H-M   'P 1'
#
loop_
_entity.id
_entity.type
_entity.pdbx_description
1 polymer ?
#
loop_
_entity_poly.entity_id
_entity_poly.type
_entity_poly.pdbx_seq_one_letter_code
_entity_poly.pdbx_strand_id
1 'polypeptide(L)'
;MRRLLRQAVLLPILFGLIGLHTRHHTNVDVDVDVDTSRPRTDTDSDSDGGGTRHRSPLAGRGHASDAADTRTRATAARPKQPGAPEAHPHRRKRTLEDGTVLEIPKKGSPERPKQTPEYSSGFTEGLDAPTKNDDGSWNINLRKHDDWDQADFDAKANHLQELGANDQLTKKTGDGDDRGSTVDQWRRDKEYEILHTSENQAEVNRRLQELDQQQIDHAQELQLGGKDEKANMWAIDSVTNHGMGGQINSQLRQVPDGARIRINIVE
;
A
#
# COMPACT_ATOMS: atom_id res chain seq x y z
N MET A 1 34.33 44.22 -31.50
CA MET A 1 33.03 44.92 -31.71
C MET A 1 32.20 44.14 -32.74
N ARG A 2 31.12 43.49 -32.31
CA ARG A 2 29.86 43.26 -33.07
C ARG A 2 28.95 42.35 -32.21
N ARG A 3 27.97 42.99 -31.57
CA ARG A 3 26.79 42.39 -30.95
C ARG A 3 25.73 42.18 -32.02
N LEU A 4 24.95 41.09 -31.97
CA LEU A 4 23.56 40.97 -32.44
C LEU A 4 22.94 39.75 -31.68
N LEU A 5 22.11 39.96 -30.65
CA LEU A 5 20.61 39.96 -30.65
C LEU A 5 20.00 38.57 -30.98
N ARG A 6 19.55 37.83 -29.95
CA ARG A 6 18.16 37.67 -29.47
C ARG A 6 17.25 36.91 -30.45
N GLN A 7 16.73 35.75 -30.00
CA GLN A 7 15.30 35.43 -30.09
C GLN A 7 14.96 34.33 -29.08
N ALA A 8 14.20 34.74 -28.06
CA ALA A 8 13.47 33.85 -27.17
C ALA A 8 12.09 33.60 -27.79
N VAL A 9 11.69 32.33 -27.89
CA VAL A 9 10.32 31.94 -28.23
C VAL A 9 9.69 31.37 -26.97
N LEU A 10 8.85 32.20 -26.35
CA LEU A 10 7.83 31.79 -25.38
C LEU A 10 6.69 31.14 -26.17
N LEU A 11 6.40 29.86 -25.90
CA LEU A 11 5.15 29.22 -26.28
C LEU A 11 4.30 29.03 -25.02
N PRO A 12 3.08 29.59 -24.98
CA PRO A 12 2.12 29.30 -23.92
C PRO A 12 1.37 28.01 -24.29
N ILE A 13 1.31 27.04 -23.38
CA ILE A 13 0.34 25.95 -23.47
C ILE A 13 -0.50 25.96 -22.20
N LEU A 14 -1.62 26.67 -22.32
CA LEU A 14 -2.83 26.51 -21.51
C LEU A 14 -3.75 25.52 -22.26
N PHE A 15 -4.72 24.93 -21.54
CA PHE A 15 -5.71 23.90 -21.92
C PHE A 15 -5.28 22.45 -21.59
N GLY A 16 -6.05 21.64 -20.87
CA GLY A 16 -7.38 21.85 -20.29
C GLY A 16 -7.74 20.74 -19.31
N LEU A 17 -8.38 21.12 -18.21
CA LEU A 17 -9.29 20.28 -17.46
C LEU A 17 -10.47 19.91 -18.37
N ILE A 18 -10.87 18.64 -18.40
CA ILE A 18 -12.25 18.09 -18.45
C ILE A 18 -12.16 16.65 -18.98
N GLY A 19 -12.68 15.72 -18.18
CA GLY A 19 -12.79 14.31 -18.56
C GLY A 19 -13.37 13.43 -17.46
N LEU A 20 -14.41 13.89 -16.76
CA LEU A 20 -15.34 12.98 -16.08
C LEU A 20 -15.93 12.05 -17.16
N HIS A 21 -15.60 10.77 -17.09
CA HIS A 21 -16.43 9.73 -17.71
C HIS A 21 -16.84 8.73 -16.64
N THR A 22 -18.10 8.92 -16.23
CA THR A 22 -19.02 7.93 -15.68
C THR A 22 -18.81 6.56 -16.30
N ARG A 23 -18.40 5.59 -15.49
CA ARG A 23 -18.54 4.17 -15.85
C ARG A 23 -19.96 3.74 -15.57
N HIS A 24 -20.74 3.55 -16.64
CA HIS A 24 -21.96 2.76 -16.62
C HIS A 24 -21.61 1.33 -16.20
N HIS A 25 -22.08 0.92 -15.03
CA HIS A 25 -22.17 -0.50 -14.67
C HIS A 25 -23.47 -1.04 -15.31
N THR A 26 -23.32 -1.93 -16.29
CA THR A 26 -24.39 -2.82 -16.72
C THR A 26 -24.55 -3.90 -15.65
N ASN A 27 -25.55 -3.73 -14.79
CA ASN A 27 -26.04 -4.79 -13.90
C ASN A 27 -26.72 -5.85 -14.77
N VAL A 28 -26.26 -7.09 -14.65
CA VAL A 28 -27.02 -8.27 -15.06
C VAL A 28 -27.79 -8.71 -13.83
N ASP A 29 -29.12 -8.65 -13.97
CA ASP A 29 -30.10 -9.15 -13.03
C ASP A 29 -29.91 -10.66 -12.80
N VAL A 30 -29.89 -11.07 -11.52
CA VAL A 30 -30.25 -12.43 -11.12
C VAL A 30 -31.09 -12.31 -9.85
N ASP A 31 -32.30 -12.84 -9.98
CA ASP A 31 -33.45 -12.80 -9.08
C ASP A 31 -33.14 -13.16 -7.62
N VAL A 32 -33.71 -12.37 -6.70
CA VAL A 32 -33.95 -12.80 -5.31
C VAL A 32 -35.43 -12.61 -5.02
N ASP A 33 -36.11 -13.75 -4.86
CA ASP A 33 -37.51 -13.86 -4.47
C ASP A 33 -37.82 -13.07 -3.20
N VAL A 34 -38.89 -12.29 -3.30
CA VAL A 34 -39.51 -11.51 -2.23
C VAL A 34 -40.54 -12.40 -1.55
N ASP A 35 -40.30 -12.79 -0.29
CA ASP A 35 -41.37 -13.25 0.59
C ASP A 35 -41.76 -12.14 1.57
N THR A 36 -42.91 -11.55 1.29
CA THR A 36 -43.61 -10.59 2.13
C THR A 36 -44.47 -11.31 3.15
N SER A 37 -44.09 -11.27 4.43
CA SER A 37 -45.04 -11.48 5.51
C SER A 37 -44.72 -10.59 6.72
N ARG A 38 -45.42 -9.45 6.78
CA ARG A 38 -45.71 -8.72 8.03
C ARG A 38 -46.83 -9.46 8.79
N PRO A 39 -46.96 -9.26 10.12
CA PRO A 39 -47.88 -8.21 10.56
C PRO A 39 -47.30 -7.28 11.62
N ARG A 40 -47.84 -6.05 11.59
CA ARG A 40 -47.72 -5.00 12.60
C ARG A 40 -48.33 -5.44 13.93
N THR A 41 -47.78 -4.93 15.04
CA THR A 41 -48.60 -4.41 16.15
C THR A 41 -47.94 -3.15 16.68
N ASP A 42 -48.75 -2.09 16.76
CA ASP A 42 -48.45 -0.78 17.32
C ASP A 42 -48.50 -0.85 18.85
N THR A 43 -47.66 -0.08 19.56
CA THR A 43 -48.03 0.50 20.87
C THR A 43 -47.11 1.70 21.16
N ASP A 44 -47.72 2.88 21.18
CA ASP A 44 -47.16 4.14 21.65
C ASP A 44 -46.90 4.12 23.17
N SER A 45 -45.92 4.89 23.66
CA SER A 45 -46.03 5.67 24.90
C SER A 45 -44.80 6.57 25.10
N ASP A 46 -45.04 7.87 25.10
CA ASP A 46 -44.17 8.93 25.58
C ASP A 46 -43.83 8.76 27.07
N SER A 47 -42.63 9.19 27.49
CA SER A 47 -42.36 9.69 28.84
C SER A 47 -41.05 10.46 28.89
N ASP A 48 -41.18 11.78 29.07
CA ASP A 48 -40.14 12.66 29.60
C ASP A 48 -39.61 12.16 30.95
N GLY A 49 -38.29 12.26 31.15
CA GLY A 49 -37.63 11.87 32.39
C GLY A 49 -36.23 12.45 32.49
N GLY A 50 -36.16 13.73 32.86
CA GLY A 50 -34.92 14.39 33.27
C GLY A 50 -34.23 13.63 34.41
N GLY A 51 -32.93 13.38 34.23
CA GLY A 51 -32.12 12.65 35.18
C GLY A 51 -30.65 13.01 35.05
N THR A 52 -30.29 14.17 35.58
CA THR A 52 -28.93 14.62 35.84
C THR A 52 -28.19 13.53 36.61
N ARG A 53 -27.17 12.91 36.00
CA ARG A 53 -26.23 12.03 36.72
C ARG A 53 -24.79 12.41 36.41
N HIS A 54 -24.11 12.67 37.52
CA HIS A 54 -22.71 13.00 37.73
C HIS A 54 -21.73 12.36 36.74
N ARG A 55 -20.93 13.22 36.08
CA ARG A 55 -19.67 12.85 35.46
C ARG A 55 -18.61 12.75 36.55
N SER A 56 -18.10 11.54 36.79
CA SER A 56 -16.76 11.35 37.38
C SER A 56 -15.73 11.45 36.26
N PRO A 57 -14.61 12.19 36.44
CA PRO A 57 -13.57 12.27 35.42
C PRO A 57 -12.69 11.02 35.52
N LEU A 58 -12.95 10.01 34.69
CA LEU A 58 -11.92 9.02 34.40
C LEU A 58 -10.90 9.69 33.48
N ALA A 59 -9.64 9.72 33.93
CA ALA A 59 -8.52 10.24 33.18
C ALA A 59 -8.48 9.60 31.78
N GLY A 60 -8.54 10.45 30.76
CA GLY A 60 -8.44 10.06 29.36
C GLY A 60 -7.10 9.40 29.08
N ARG A 61 -7.10 8.07 29.02
CA ARG A 61 -6.08 7.31 28.33
C ARG A 61 -6.36 7.52 26.84
N GLY A 62 -5.65 8.46 26.23
CA GLY A 62 -5.84 8.81 24.82
C GLY A 62 -5.60 7.61 23.93
N HIS A 63 -6.59 7.25 23.12
CA HIS A 63 -6.52 6.18 22.12
C HIS A 63 -5.44 6.40 21.03
N ALA A 64 -4.69 7.52 21.08
CA ALA A 64 -3.55 7.77 20.20
C ALA A 64 -2.30 6.96 20.59
N SER A 65 -2.09 6.65 21.88
CA SER A 65 -0.91 5.88 22.30
C SER A 65 -1.03 4.40 21.93
N ASP A 66 -2.23 3.83 21.97
CA ASP A 66 -2.44 2.43 21.58
C ASP A 66 -2.28 2.24 20.07
N ALA A 67 -2.67 3.22 19.24
CA ALA A 67 -2.46 3.14 17.79
C ALA A 67 -0.97 3.19 17.39
N ALA A 68 -0.16 3.95 18.13
CA ALA A 68 1.29 4.01 17.93
C ALA A 68 2.00 2.74 18.46
N ASP A 69 1.62 2.25 19.64
CA ASP A 69 2.20 1.03 20.24
C ASP A 69 1.83 -0.25 19.48
N THR A 70 0.71 -0.27 18.76
CA THR A 70 0.34 -1.42 17.93
C THR A 70 1.12 -1.48 16.61
N ARG A 71 1.64 -0.34 16.13
CA ARG A 71 2.51 -0.28 14.92
C ARG A 71 3.97 -0.59 15.25
N THR A 72 4.45 -0.23 16.45
CA THR A 72 5.84 -0.50 16.86
C THR A 72 6.10 -1.92 17.35
N ARG A 73 5.05 -2.76 17.48
CA ARG A 73 5.23 -4.21 17.62
C ARG A 73 5.55 -4.87 16.28
N ALA A 74 6.57 -4.33 15.64
CA ALA A 74 7.38 -5.00 14.67
C ALA A 74 7.63 -6.43 15.19
N THR A 75 7.14 -7.39 14.43
CA THR A 75 7.60 -8.76 14.51
C THR A 75 9.13 -8.70 14.43
N ALA A 76 9.80 -8.84 15.56
CA ALA A 76 11.24 -9.03 15.62
C ALA A 76 11.57 -10.37 14.96
N ALA A 77 11.63 -10.41 13.62
CA ALA A 77 11.98 -11.59 12.85
C ALA A 77 12.20 -11.25 11.37
N ARG A 78 13.49 -11.09 11.01
CA ARG A 78 14.09 -11.25 9.67
C ARG A 78 13.99 -10.02 8.72
N PRO A 79 15.09 -9.66 8.03
CA PRO A 79 15.03 -8.75 6.89
C PRO A 79 14.04 -9.31 5.87
N LYS A 80 12.99 -8.55 5.55
CA LYS A 80 12.12 -8.88 4.43
C LYS A 80 12.96 -8.81 3.17
N GLN A 81 12.94 -9.86 2.38
CA GLN A 81 13.64 -9.95 1.10
C GLN A 81 12.61 -10.06 -0.03
N PRO A 82 12.91 -9.51 -1.21
CA PRO A 82 12.09 -9.73 -2.39
C PRO A 82 12.00 -11.22 -2.70
N GLY A 83 10.83 -11.67 -3.15
CA GLY A 83 10.65 -13.05 -3.55
C GLY A 83 9.19 -13.48 -3.62
N ALA A 84 8.92 -14.38 -4.54
CA ALA A 84 7.62 -15.02 -4.66
C ALA A 84 7.46 -16.06 -3.54
N PRO A 85 6.29 -16.15 -2.86
CA PRO A 85 5.90 -17.39 -2.20
C PRO A 85 5.86 -18.54 -3.21
N GLU A 86 5.96 -19.76 -2.71
CA GLU A 86 5.82 -20.95 -3.55
C GLU A 86 4.46 -20.95 -4.25
N ALA A 87 4.45 -21.40 -5.50
CA ALA A 87 3.21 -21.47 -6.28
C ALA A 87 2.30 -22.56 -5.71
N HIS A 88 1.04 -22.22 -5.45
CA HIS A 88 0.11 -23.13 -4.82
C HIS A 88 -1.25 -23.21 -5.55
N PRO A 89 -1.97 -24.34 -5.44
CA PRO A 89 -3.31 -24.45 -5.98
C PRO A 89 -4.27 -23.52 -5.24
N HIS A 90 -5.30 -23.04 -5.93
CA HIS A 90 -6.33 -22.21 -5.31
C HIS A 90 -7.21 -23.04 -4.36
N ARG A 91 -6.96 -22.90 -3.05
CA ARG A 91 -7.78 -23.49 -1.99
C ARG A 91 -8.05 -22.46 -0.91
N ARG A 92 -9.31 -22.40 -0.48
CA ARG A 92 -9.75 -21.50 0.60
C ARG A 92 -10.05 -22.23 1.90
N LYS A 93 -9.99 -23.56 1.90
CA LYS A 93 -10.24 -24.39 3.08
C LYS A 93 -9.21 -25.50 3.19
N ARG A 94 -8.89 -25.90 4.42
CA ARG A 94 -8.04 -27.04 4.75
C ARG A 94 -8.64 -27.80 5.93
N THR A 95 -8.71 -29.12 5.82
CA THR A 95 -9.09 -29.98 6.95
C THR A 95 -7.83 -30.50 7.63
N LEU A 96 -7.77 -30.38 8.95
CA LEU A 96 -6.70 -30.92 9.80
C LEU A 96 -6.95 -32.40 10.11
N GLU A 97 -5.97 -33.08 10.71
CA GLU A 97 -6.06 -34.52 11.06
C GLU A 97 -7.17 -34.83 12.06
N ASP A 98 -7.50 -33.87 12.93
CA ASP A 98 -8.58 -33.97 13.93
C ASP A 98 -9.98 -33.67 13.34
N GLY A 99 -10.08 -33.41 12.03
CA GLY A 99 -11.31 -33.05 11.34
C GLY A 99 -11.67 -31.56 11.40
N THR A 100 -10.90 -30.73 12.11
CA THR A 100 -11.10 -29.28 12.16
C THR A 100 -10.90 -28.68 10.77
N VAL A 101 -11.82 -27.81 10.34
CA VAL A 101 -11.72 -27.11 9.05
C VAL A 101 -11.24 -25.68 9.29
N LEU A 102 -10.11 -25.34 8.68
CA LEU A 102 -9.62 -23.97 8.57
C LEU A 102 -10.09 -23.36 7.25
N GLU A 103 -10.39 -22.07 7.26
CA GLU A 103 -10.85 -21.33 6.08
C GLU A 103 -10.23 -19.93 5.98
N ILE A 104 -10.02 -19.46 4.75
CA ILE A 104 -9.72 -18.06 4.45
C ILE A 104 -11.05 -17.29 4.36
N PRO A 105 -11.44 -16.50 5.39
CA PRO A 105 -12.67 -15.72 5.37
C PRO A 105 -12.69 -14.72 4.21
N LYS A 106 -13.91 -14.37 3.76
CA LYS A 106 -14.10 -13.37 2.72
C LYS A 106 -13.70 -11.99 3.25
N LYS A 107 -12.89 -11.24 2.50
CA LYS A 107 -12.56 -9.86 2.85
C LYS A 107 -13.83 -9.00 2.96
N GLY A 108 -13.95 -8.24 4.03
CA GLY A 108 -15.14 -7.49 4.41
C GLY A 108 -16.13 -8.25 5.30
N SER A 109 -15.90 -9.53 5.62
CA SER A 109 -16.69 -10.23 6.64
C SER A 109 -16.32 -9.74 8.05
N PRO A 110 -17.16 -10.00 9.08
CA PRO A 110 -16.83 -9.68 10.47
C PRO A 110 -15.48 -10.26 10.93
N GLU A 111 -15.11 -11.43 10.42
CA GLU A 111 -13.86 -12.13 10.76
C GLU A 111 -12.63 -11.56 10.02
N ARG A 112 -12.85 -10.84 8.91
CA ARG A 112 -11.81 -10.21 8.09
C ARG A 112 -12.28 -8.86 7.57
N PRO A 113 -12.39 -7.84 8.44
CA PRO A 113 -12.87 -6.52 8.03
C PRO A 113 -11.96 -5.92 6.96
N LYS A 114 -12.55 -5.15 6.05
CA LYS A 114 -11.79 -4.45 5.02
C LYS A 114 -10.97 -3.33 5.68
N GLN A 115 -9.66 -3.38 5.53
CA GLN A 115 -8.77 -2.32 5.98
C GLN A 115 -8.78 -1.16 4.98
N THR A 116 -8.85 0.07 5.51
CA THR A 116 -8.69 1.32 4.76
C THR A 116 -7.57 2.11 5.42
N PRO A 117 -6.32 1.99 4.92
CA PRO A 117 -5.19 2.69 5.51
C PRO A 117 -5.37 4.21 5.35
N GLU A 118 -5.04 4.94 6.41
CA GLU A 118 -4.89 6.39 6.35
C GLU A 118 -3.49 6.69 5.83
N TYR A 119 -3.41 7.11 4.57
CA TYR A 119 -2.14 7.40 3.93
C TYR A 119 -1.54 8.71 4.43
N SER A 120 -0.22 8.72 4.63
CA SER A 120 0.54 9.93 4.94
C SER A 120 0.36 10.97 3.83
N SER A 121 0.23 12.22 4.24
CA SER A 121 0.26 13.38 3.35
C SER A 121 1.59 14.12 3.56
N GLY A 122 1.98 15.00 2.63
CA GLY A 122 3.19 15.82 2.79
C GLY A 122 4.51 15.04 2.78
N PHE A 123 4.53 13.78 2.35
CA PHE A 123 5.76 12.95 2.36
C PHE A 123 6.90 13.46 1.47
N THR A 124 6.67 14.47 0.62
CA THR A 124 7.70 15.17 -0.16
C THR A 124 8.06 16.55 0.39
N GLU A 125 7.36 17.04 1.41
CA GLU A 125 7.54 18.39 1.93
C GLU A 125 8.93 18.56 2.55
N GLY A 126 9.72 19.52 2.08
CA GLY A 126 11.09 19.70 2.58
C GLY A 126 12.03 18.54 2.25
N LEU A 127 11.71 17.72 1.25
CA LEU A 127 12.65 16.78 0.65
C LEU A 127 13.43 17.51 -0.45
N ASP A 128 14.76 17.43 -0.41
CA ASP A 128 15.60 18.09 -1.41
C ASP A 128 15.33 17.56 -2.82
N ALA A 129 15.46 18.45 -3.80
CA ALA A 129 15.34 18.10 -5.22
C ALA A 129 16.44 17.09 -5.62
N PRO A 130 16.18 16.23 -6.62
CA PRO A 130 17.18 15.29 -7.09
C PRO A 130 18.38 16.02 -7.70
N THR A 131 19.59 15.52 -7.43
CA THR A 131 20.85 16.16 -7.85
C THR A 131 21.59 15.31 -8.86
N LYS A 132 22.13 15.94 -9.90
CA LYS A 132 22.99 15.26 -10.86
C LYS A 132 24.42 15.17 -10.32
N ASN A 133 25.00 13.98 -10.37
CA ASN A 133 26.39 13.68 -10.02
C ASN A 133 27.34 13.96 -11.19
N ASP A 134 28.63 14.07 -10.89
CA ASP A 134 29.69 14.30 -11.88
C ASP A 134 29.81 13.15 -12.90
N ASP A 135 29.49 11.92 -12.48
CA ASP A 135 29.45 10.73 -13.35
C ASP A 135 28.19 10.66 -14.24
N GLY A 136 27.33 11.68 -14.16
CA GLY A 136 26.08 11.78 -14.91
C GLY A 136 24.90 11.00 -14.33
N SER A 137 25.08 10.26 -13.23
CA SER A 137 23.96 9.67 -12.48
C SER A 137 23.19 10.73 -11.70
N TRP A 138 22.01 10.38 -11.19
CA TRP A 138 21.16 11.27 -10.39
C TRP A 138 20.90 10.67 -9.02
N ASN A 139 21.12 11.44 -7.97
CA ASN A 139 20.66 11.10 -6.63
C ASN A 139 19.19 11.49 -6.48
N ILE A 140 18.39 10.55 -6.01
CA ILE A 140 17.07 10.84 -5.43
C ILE A 140 17.12 10.54 -3.94
N ASN A 141 16.36 11.31 -3.16
CA ASN A 141 16.35 11.26 -1.70
C ASN A 141 15.16 10.44 -1.20
N LEU A 142 15.36 9.59 -0.20
CA LEU A 142 14.29 8.93 0.54
C LEU A 142 14.37 9.35 1.99
N ARG A 143 13.25 9.77 2.56
CA ARG A 143 13.16 10.14 3.98
C ARG A 143 12.03 9.37 4.63
N LYS A 144 12.31 8.82 5.81
CA LYS A 144 11.29 8.12 6.60
C LYS A 144 10.33 9.14 7.23
N HIS A 145 9.04 8.85 7.20
CA HIS A 145 8.03 9.63 7.92
C HIS A 145 7.66 8.94 9.24
N ASP A 146 7.25 9.70 10.25
CA ASP A 146 7.05 9.18 11.62
C ASP A 146 5.95 8.11 11.73
N ASP A 147 4.95 8.18 10.87
CA ASP A 147 3.82 7.25 10.81
C ASP A 147 4.09 5.99 9.97
N TRP A 148 5.29 5.86 9.39
CA TRP A 148 5.71 4.71 8.60
C TRP A 148 6.33 3.63 9.46
N ASP A 149 6.09 2.37 9.07
CA ASP A 149 6.81 1.23 9.61
C ASP A 149 8.31 1.34 9.27
N GLN A 150 9.14 1.42 10.31
CA GLN A 150 10.58 1.62 10.19
C GLN A 150 11.26 0.45 9.50
N ALA A 151 10.91 -0.79 9.86
CA ALA A 151 11.58 -1.97 9.34
C ALA A 151 11.32 -2.15 7.83
N ASP A 152 10.10 -1.84 7.40
CA ASP A 152 9.68 -1.89 6.02
C ASP A 152 10.28 -0.74 5.19
N PHE A 153 10.38 0.46 5.77
CA PHE A 153 11.11 1.57 5.16
C PHE A 153 12.58 1.18 4.95
N ASP A 154 13.25 0.72 6.01
CA ASP A 154 14.67 0.35 5.97
C ASP A 154 14.91 -0.77 4.96
N ALA A 155 14.06 -1.80 4.94
CA ALA A 155 14.18 -2.90 3.98
C ALA A 155 14.13 -2.41 2.53
N LYS A 156 13.14 -1.57 2.18
CA LYS A 156 13.00 -1.03 0.82
C LYS A 156 14.05 0.01 0.47
N ALA A 157 14.35 0.94 1.37
CA ALA A 157 15.32 1.99 1.14
C ALA A 157 16.73 1.40 0.95
N ASN A 158 17.13 0.45 1.80
CA ASN A 158 18.43 -0.20 1.69
C ASN A 158 18.53 -1.08 0.43
N HIS A 159 17.47 -1.82 0.08
CA HIS A 159 17.45 -2.60 -1.15
C HIS A 159 17.61 -1.72 -2.40
N LEU A 160 16.87 -0.61 -2.48
CA LEU A 160 17.00 0.34 -3.58
C LEU A 160 18.38 1.02 -3.56
N GLN A 161 18.93 1.34 -2.39
CA GLN A 161 20.28 1.90 -2.28
C GLN A 161 21.35 0.93 -2.79
N GLU A 162 21.25 -0.35 -2.46
CA GLU A 162 22.15 -1.40 -2.97
C GLU A 162 22.06 -1.54 -4.49
N LEU A 163 20.85 -1.62 -5.05
CA LEU A 163 20.64 -1.64 -6.51
C LEU A 163 21.21 -0.38 -7.17
N GLY A 164 21.03 0.79 -6.53
CA GLY A 164 21.59 2.05 -6.97
C GLY A 164 23.12 2.03 -6.97
N ALA A 165 23.74 1.53 -5.90
CA ALA A 165 25.19 1.40 -5.78
C ALA A 165 25.79 0.45 -6.84
N ASN A 166 25.05 -0.58 -7.23
CA ASN A 166 25.44 -1.56 -8.25
C ASN A 166 25.07 -1.15 -9.69
N ASP A 167 24.69 0.11 -9.93
CA ASP A 167 24.30 0.64 -11.25
C ASP A 167 23.09 -0.11 -11.88
N GLN A 168 22.20 -0.66 -11.05
CA GLN A 168 21.02 -1.43 -11.47
C GLN A 168 19.73 -0.60 -11.53
N LEU A 169 19.74 0.64 -11.03
CA LEU A 169 18.60 1.55 -11.11
C LEU A 169 18.75 2.51 -12.28
N THR A 170 17.73 2.52 -13.15
CA THR A 170 17.66 3.44 -14.29
C THR A 170 16.23 3.95 -14.41
N LYS A 171 16.04 5.25 -14.62
CA LYS A 171 14.71 5.79 -14.91
C LYS A 171 14.20 5.17 -16.21
N LYS A 172 13.04 4.51 -16.16
CA LYS A 172 12.40 3.91 -17.33
C LYS A 172 12.19 4.95 -18.44
N THR A 173 12.38 4.53 -19.70
CA THR A 173 12.10 5.33 -20.90
C THR A 173 10.72 5.01 -21.45
N GLY A 174 9.88 6.00 -21.72
CA GLY A 174 8.57 5.81 -22.35
C GLY A 174 7.46 5.30 -21.41
N ASP A 175 6.28 5.04 -21.99
CA ASP A 175 5.06 4.65 -21.26
C ASP A 175 5.01 3.14 -20.96
N GLY A 176 4.43 2.80 -19.80
CA GLY A 176 4.66 1.59 -19.00
C GLY A 176 4.34 0.22 -19.62
N ASP A 177 5.05 -0.80 -19.16
CA ASP A 177 4.51 -2.16 -19.00
C ASP A 177 3.11 -2.17 -18.34
N ASP A 178 2.23 -2.98 -18.92
CA ASP A 178 0.95 -3.34 -18.33
C ASP A 178 1.19 -4.07 -17.01
N ARG A 179 0.71 -3.49 -15.90
CA ARG A 179 0.66 -4.19 -14.61
C ARG A 179 -0.10 -5.51 -14.78
N GLY A 180 0.60 -6.62 -14.66
CA GLY A 180 0.05 -7.96 -14.80
C GLY A 180 -0.68 -8.44 -13.54
N SER A 181 -1.37 -9.58 -13.67
CA SER A 181 -2.03 -10.30 -12.56
C SER A 181 -1.06 -10.89 -11.50
N THR A 182 0.21 -10.53 -11.56
CA THR A 182 1.33 -11.05 -10.76
C THR A 182 1.12 -10.79 -9.26
N VAL A 183 0.63 -9.60 -8.91
CA VAL A 183 0.32 -9.19 -7.53
C VAL A 183 -0.77 -10.07 -6.92
N ASP A 184 -1.86 -10.30 -7.66
CA ASP A 184 -2.97 -11.11 -7.17
C ASP A 184 -2.55 -12.56 -6.96
N GLN A 185 -1.71 -13.10 -7.86
CA GLN A 185 -1.20 -14.45 -7.70
C GLN A 185 -0.25 -14.55 -6.49
N TRP A 186 0.67 -13.60 -6.32
CA TRP A 186 1.54 -13.54 -5.13
C TRP A 186 0.70 -13.54 -3.86
N ARG A 187 -0.37 -12.71 -3.83
CA ARG A 187 -1.29 -12.65 -2.68
C ARG A 187 -1.94 -13.99 -2.40
N ARG A 188 -2.48 -14.65 -3.44
CA ARG A 188 -3.12 -15.97 -3.32
C ARG A 188 -2.16 -17.03 -2.79
N ASP A 189 -0.95 -17.07 -3.31
CA ASP A 189 0.10 -17.99 -2.89
C ASP A 189 0.44 -17.75 -1.40
N LYS A 190 0.52 -16.50 -0.96
CA LYS A 190 0.76 -16.17 0.45
C LYS A 190 -0.41 -16.51 1.38
N GLU A 191 -1.66 -16.26 0.94
CA GLU A 191 -2.85 -16.67 1.68
C GLU A 191 -2.93 -18.20 1.83
N TYR A 192 -2.54 -18.94 0.79
CA TYR A 192 -2.43 -20.39 0.85
C TYR A 192 -1.38 -20.83 1.87
N GLU A 193 -0.18 -20.25 1.85
CA GLU A 193 0.88 -20.54 2.83
C GLU A 193 0.36 -20.31 4.26
N ILE A 194 -0.32 -19.19 4.52
CA ILE A 194 -0.94 -18.91 5.82
C ILE A 194 -1.90 -20.03 6.22
N LEU A 195 -2.83 -20.41 5.33
CA LEU A 195 -3.80 -21.47 5.60
C LEU A 195 -3.13 -22.82 5.91
N HIS A 196 -2.02 -23.14 5.26
CA HIS A 196 -1.34 -24.44 5.35
C HIS A 196 -0.24 -24.51 6.41
N THR A 197 0.17 -23.37 6.95
CA THR A 197 1.18 -23.31 8.03
C THR A 197 0.61 -22.90 9.37
N SER A 198 -0.64 -22.41 9.42
CA SER A 198 -1.30 -22.06 10.68
C SER A 198 -1.80 -23.30 11.42
N GLU A 199 -1.79 -23.27 12.74
CA GLU A 199 -2.26 -24.41 13.56
C GLU A 199 -3.78 -24.37 13.77
N ASN A 200 -4.39 -23.19 13.74
CA ASN A 200 -5.81 -22.99 14.04
C ASN A 200 -6.39 -21.77 13.32
N GLN A 201 -7.73 -21.61 13.38
CA GLN A 201 -8.44 -20.54 12.67
C GLN A 201 -8.08 -19.15 13.20
N ALA A 202 -7.78 -19.01 14.50
CA ALA A 202 -7.40 -17.73 15.09
C ALA A 202 -6.06 -17.24 14.52
N GLU A 203 -5.10 -18.14 14.32
CA GLU A 203 -3.83 -17.83 13.68
C GLU A 203 -4.00 -17.45 12.20
N VAL A 204 -4.84 -18.19 11.44
CA VAL A 204 -5.19 -17.84 10.05
C VAL A 204 -5.74 -16.42 9.99
N ASN A 205 -6.72 -16.11 10.84
CA ASN A 205 -7.35 -14.79 10.86
C ASN A 205 -6.34 -13.68 11.19
N ARG A 206 -5.50 -13.87 12.22
CA ARG A 206 -4.47 -12.90 12.61
C ARG A 206 -3.49 -12.64 11.47
N ARG A 207 -2.93 -13.69 10.86
CA ARG A 207 -1.94 -13.57 9.78
C ARG A 207 -2.54 -12.99 8.50
N LEU A 208 -3.81 -13.28 8.20
CA LEU A 208 -4.52 -12.63 7.09
C LEU A 208 -4.78 -11.15 7.35
N GLN A 209 -5.07 -10.77 8.60
CA GLN A 209 -5.21 -9.35 8.98
C GLN A 209 -3.89 -8.61 8.85
N GLU A 210 -2.78 -9.20 9.28
CA GLU A 210 -1.42 -8.66 9.07
C GLU A 210 -1.12 -8.50 7.57
N LEU A 211 -1.38 -9.54 6.76
CA LEU A 211 -1.21 -9.47 5.30
C LEU A 211 -2.13 -8.41 4.66
N ASP A 212 -3.33 -8.17 5.20
CA ASP A 212 -4.26 -7.16 4.70
C ASP A 212 -3.84 -5.71 4.99
N GLN A 213 -2.97 -5.49 5.96
CA GLN A 213 -2.34 -4.20 6.23
C GLN A 213 -1.18 -3.92 5.27
N GLN A 214 -0.72 -4.95 4.53
CA GLN A 214 0.39 -4.85 3.60
C GLN A 214 -0.09 -4.71 2.15
N GLN A 215 0.60 -3.83 1.41
CA GLN A 215 0.59 -3.77 -0.04
C GLN A 215 1.66 -4.71 -0.60
N ILE A 216 1.24 -5.53 -1.57
CA ILE A 216 2.19 -6.30 -2.37
C ILE A 216 2.60 -5.40 -3.52
N ASP A 217 3.88 -5.09 -3.56
CA ASP A 217 4.43 -4.20 -4.58
C ASP A 217 5.84 -4.66 -4.96
N HIS A 218 6.42 -3.95 -5.92
CA HIS A 218 7.72 -4.25 -6.44
C HIS A 218 8.80 -3.84 -5.42
N ALA A 219 9.84 -4.65 -5.32
CA ALA A 219 11.02 -4.37 -4.53
C ALA A 219 11.92 -3.36 -5.24
N GLN A 220 12.27 -3.65 -6.49
CA GLN A 220 12.74 -2.67 -7.44
C GLN A 220 11.52 -2.06 -8.16
N GLU A 221 11.33 -0.76 -7.99
CA GLU A 221 10.24 -0.02 -8.64
C GLU A 221 10.28 -0.15 -10.17
N LEU A 222 9.11 -0.34 -10.82
CA LEU A 222 9.01 -0.45 -12.28
C LEU A 222 9.56 0.80 -13.00
N GLN A 223 9.34 1.98 -12.42
CA GLN A 223 9.88 3.26 -12.91
C GLN A 223 11.41 3.36 -12.79
N LEU A 224 12.04 2.48 -12.02
CA LEU A 224 13.49 2.38 -11.81
C LEU A 224 14.11 1.14 -12.49
N GLY A 225 13.41 0.56 -13.48
CA GLY A 225 13.91 -0.59 -14.25
C GLY A 225 13.61 -1.96 -13.63
N GLY A 226 12.80 -2.00 -12.57
CA GLY A 226 12.31 -3.26 -12.00
C GLY A 226 11.43 -4.02 -12.98
N LYS A 227 11.47 -5.35 -12.91
CA LYS A 227 10.64 -6.23 -13.72
C LYS A 227 9.28 -6.46 -13.04
N ASP A 228 8.21 -6.55 -13.81
CA ASP A 228 6.90 -7.00 -13.31
C ASP A 228 6.87 -8.53 -13.23
N GLU A 229 7.55 -9.07 -12.21
CA GLU A 229 7.61 -10.50 -11.95
C GLU A 229 7.53 -10.78 -10.44
N LYS A 230 6.99 -11.94 -10.06
CA LYS A 230 6.79 -12.27 -8.64
C LYS A 230 8.09 -12.26 -7.82
N ALA A 231 9.23 -12.56 -8.46
CA ALA A 231 10.54 -12.53 -7.81
C ALA A 231 10.94 -11.11 -7.37
N ASN A 232 10.43 -10.09 -8.05
CA ASN A 232 10.62 -8.68 -7.71
C ASN A 232 9.48 -8.16 -6.80
N MET A 233 8.72 -9.01 -6.12
CA MET A 233 7.63 -8.59 -5.24
C MET A 233 7.91 -8.91 -3.77
N TRP A 234 7.29 -8.14 -2.90
CA TRP A 234 7.22 -8.38 -1.46
C TRP A 234 5.99 -7.70 -0.86
N ALA A 235 5.68 -8.03 0.39
CA ALA A 235 4.60 -7.39 1.14
C ALA A 235 5.17 -6.37 2.15
N ILE A 236 4.81 -5.11 1.94
CA ILE A 236 5.24 -3.95 2.73
C ILE A 236 4.01 -3.27 3.32
N ASP A 237 4.13 -2.68 4.51
CA ASP A 237 3.11 -1.81 5.08
C ASP A 237 2.53 -0.82 4.04
N SER A 238 1.21 -0.74 3.98
CA SER A 238 0.52 0.03 2.94
C SER A 238 0.85 1.52 2.99
N VAL A 239 1.03 2.08 4.19
CA VAL A 239 1.29 3.51 4.37
C VAL A 239 2.72 3.82 3.97
N THR A 240 3.67 3.02 4.45
CA THR A 240 5.09 3.10 4.06
C THR A 240 5.26 2.97 2.54
N ASN A 241 4.70 1.94 1.92
CA ASN A 241 4.86 1.71 0.48
C ASN A 241 4.32 2.87 -0.37
N HIS A 242 3.11 3.35 -0.05
CA HIS A 242 2.51 4.47 -0.75
C HIS A 242 3.35 5.74 -0.64
N GLY A 243 3.81 6.06 0.57
CA GLY A 243 4.63 7.23 0.82
C GLY A 243 5.99 7.21 0.12
N MET A 244 6.70 6.06 0.18
CA MET A 244 7.96 5.87 -0.54
C MET A 244 7.77 5.97 -2.06
N GLY A 245 6.77 5.28 -2.61
CA GLY A 245 6.43 5.36 -4.03
C GLY A 245 6.11 6.78 -4.48
N GLY A 246 5.45 7.56 -3.62
CA GLY A 246 5.18 8.98 -3.82
C GLY A 246 6.44 9.85 -3.86
N GLN A 247 7.38 9.66 -2.93
CA GLN A 247 8.68 10.36 -2.93
C GLN A 247 9.48 10.08 -4.21
N ILE A 248 9.55 8.82 -4.63
CA ILE A 248 10.27 8.39 -5.84
C ILE A 248 9.62 9.03 -7.07
N ASN A 249 8.32 8.85 -7.24
CA ASN A 249 7.58 9.38 -8.40
C ASN A 249 7.71 10.90 -8.54
N SER A 250 7.62 11.64 -7.41
CA SER A 250 7.77 13.10 -7.41
C SER A 250 9.14 13.54 -7.94
N GLN A 251 10.21 12.88 -7.48
CA GLN A 251 11.58 13.23 -7.87
C GLN A 251 11.90 12.81 -9.30
N LEU A 252 11.45 11.62 -9.74
CA LEU A 252 11.73 11.13 -11.10
C LEU A 252 11.12 12.01 -12.20
N ARG A 253 10.12 12.85 -11.89
CA ARG A 253 9.62 13.88 -12.83
C ARG A 253 10.68 14.90 -13.25
N GLN A 254 11.69 15.13 -12.41
CA GLN A 254 12.77 16.07 -12.65
C GLN A 254 14.01 15.41 -13.26
N VAL A 255 14.03 14.07 -13.31
CA VAL A 255 15.15 13.29 -13.81
C VAL A 255 14.90 12.91 -15.27
N PRO A 256 15.88 13.02 -16.18
CA PRO A 256 15.72 12.60 -17.57
C PRO A 256 15.48 11.08 -17.70
N ASP A 257 14.68 10.68 -18.69
CA ASP A 257 14.48 9.27 -19.04
C ASP A 257 15.81 8.59 -19.37
N GLY A 258 15.97 7.33 -18.96
CA GLY A 258 17.19 6.57 -19.14
C GLY A 258 18.36 6.98 -18.22
N ALA A 259 18.17 7.95 -17.32
CA ALA A 259 19.22 8.33 -16.38
C ALA A 259 19.49 7.22 -15.35
N ARG A 260 20.77 7.01 -15.04
CA ARG A 260 21.20 6.16 -13.91
C ARG A 260 20.82 6.81 -12.60
N ILE A 261 20.25 6.04 -11.68
CA ILE A 261 19.74 6.52 -10.40
C ILE A 261 20.57 5.97 -9.25
N ARG A 262 20.86 6.82 -8.26
CA ARG A 262 21.40 6.45 -6.94
C ARG A 262 20.37 6.87 -5.89
N ILE A 263 20.29 6.12 -4.79
CA ILE A 263 19.40 6.45 -3.66
C ILE A 263 20.23 7.04 -2.53
N ASN A 264 19.81 8.21 -2.06
CA ASN A 264 20.30 8.81 -0.84
C ASN A 264 19.22 8.68 0.24
N ILE A 265 19.57 8.09 1.39
CA ILE A 265 18.64 8.03 2.53
C ILE A 265 18.97 9.22 3.42
N VAL A 266 17.98 10.08 3.66
CA VAL A 266 18.12 11.31 4.45
C VAL A 266 17.26 11.24 5.70
N GLU A 267 17.66 12.01 6.71
CA GLU A 267 16.94 12.15 7.98
C GLU A 267 15.71 13.06 7.87
#